data_AF-A0AAP2BNV9-F1
#
_entry.id   AF-A0AAP2BNV9-F1
#
_cell.length_a   1.000
_cell.length_b   1.000
_cell.length_c   1.000
_cell.angle_alpha   90.00
_cell.angle_beta   90.00
_cell.angle_gamma   90.00
#
_symmetry.space_group_name_H-M   'P 1'
#
loop_
_entity.id
_entity.type
_entity.pdbx_description
1 polymer ?
#
loop_
_entity_poly.entity_id
_entity_poly.type
_entity_poly.pdbx_seq_one_letter_code
_entity_poly.pdbx_strand_id
1 'polypeptide(L)'
;MNASQKQKKTLSFGLATVPILAMLMLLIIGYGIMGLRIEPLLLCSAAVAAVLALWQGFTWEEIISSVVDKLAKAMPVIMILICVGALIGTWMFSGTIPYMVYWGLKLISPEYILIAAFFLTSVVSVCTGTSWG
;
A
#
# COMPACT_ATOMS: atom_id res chain seq x y z
N MET A 1 24.35 -11.81 30.51
CA MET A 1 25.66 -11.83 29.83
C MET A 1 25.61 -12.88 28.72
N ASN A 2 25.56 -12.39 27.48
CA ASN A 2 25.98 -12.94 26.18
C ASN A 2 25.93 -14.45 25.90
N ALA A 3 25.13 -14.82 24.90
CA ALA A 3 25.58 -15.72 23.83
C ALA A 3 24.71 -15.55 22.57
N SER A 4 25.35 -15.13 21.48
CA SER A 4 24.86 -15.13 20.09
C SER A 4 23.90 -14.02 19.66
N GLN A 5 24.40 -12.78 19.70
CA GLN A 5 24.17 -11.81 18.63
C GLN A 5 24.72 -12.41 17.31
N LYS A 6 24.03 -13.39 16.72
CA LYS A 6 24.34 -13.86 15.37
C LYS A 6 24.13 -12.67 14.45
N GLN A 7 25.22 -12.13 13.89
CA GLN A 7 25.19 -11.17 12.79
C GLN A 7 24.13 -11.62 11.78
N LYS A 8 22.97 -10.96 11.79
CA LYS A 8 21.96 -11.18 10.77
C LYS A 8 22.60 -10.78 9.46
N LYS A 9 22.77 -11.77 8.60
CA LYS A 9 23.48 -11.68 7.34
C LYS A 9 22.88 -10.50 6.57
N THR A 10 23.67 -9.44 6.39
CA THR A 10 23.22 -8.24 5.70
C THR A 10 22.69 -8.66 4.33
N LEU A 11 21.47 -8.20 4.03
CA LEU A 11 20.81 -8.48 2.77
C LEU A 11 21.72 -8.03 1.63
N SER A 12 22.33 -8.96 0.91
CA SER A 12 22.93 -8.63 -0.38
C SER A 12 21.78 -8.15 -1.26
N PHE A 13 21.97 -7.02 -1.96
CA PHE A 13 20.96 -6.43 -2.85
C PHE A 13 20.33 -7.46 -3.80
N GLY A 14 21.10 -8.47 -4.21
CA GLY A 14 20.61 -9.59 -5.01
C GLY A 14 19.52 -10.41 -4.32
N LEU A 15 19.69 -10.77 -3.03
CA LEU A 15 18.70 -11.54 -2.28
C LEU A 15 17.46 -10.71 -1.92
N ALA A 16 17.60 -9.40 -1.75
CA ALA A 16 16.47 -8.49 -1.48
C ALA A 16 15.47 -8.42 -2.65
N THR A 17 15.96 -8.64 -3.87
CA THR A 17 15.16 -8.54 -5.10
C THR A 17 14.36 -9.82 -5.38
N VAL A 18 14.79 -10.96 -4.82
CA VAL A 18 14.17 -12.27 -5.07
C VAL A 18 12.69 -12.33 -4.65
N PRO A 19 12.26 -11.88 -3.45
CA PRO A 19 10.86 -11.91 -3.05
C PRO A 19 9.97 -11.04 -3.95
N ILE A 20 10.49 -9.90 -4.39
CA ILE A 20 9.77 -8.95 -5.26
C ILE A 20 9.57 -9.56 -6.64
N LEU A 21 10.63 -10.14 -7.22
CA LEU A 21 10.55 -10.83 -8.50
C LEU A 21 9.66 -12.07 -8.44
N ALA A 22 9.74 -12.85 -7.36
CA ALA A 22 8.89 -14.02 -7.16
C ALA A 22 7.41 -13.61 -7.09
N MET A 23 7.09 -12.53 -6.36
CA MET A 23 5.73 -11.98 -6.31
C MET A 23 5.25 -11.54 -7.70
N LEU A 24 6.04 -10.74 -8.42
CA LEU A 24 5.69 -10.27 -9.77
C LEU A 24 5.49 -11.41 -10.76
N MET A 25 6.39 -12.39 -10.79
CA MET A 25 6.29 -13.57 -11.65
C MET A 25 5.01 -14.37 -11.35
N LEU A 26 4.72 -14.62 -10.08
CA LEU A 26 3.51 -15.34 -9.67
C LEU A 26 2.24 -14.59 -10.09
N LEU A 27 2.20 -13.27 -9.90
CA LEU A 27 1.06 -12.44 -10.32
C LEU A 27 0.89 -12.41 -11.85
N ILE A 28 1.96 -12.15 -12.60
CA ILE A 28 1.88 -12.04 -14.07
C ILE A 28 1.48 -13.39 -14.69
N ILE A 29 2.09 -14.49 -14.25
CA ILE A 29 1.83 -15.82 -14.82
C ILE A 29 0.49 -16.38 -14.30
N GLY A 30 0.27 -16.34 -12.99
CA GLY A 30 -0.90 -16.95 -12.38
C GLY A 30 -2.19 -16.18 -12.63
N TYR A 31 -2.20 -14.86 -12.39
CA TYR A 31 -3.39 -14.04 -12.65
C TYR A 31 -3.50 -13.68 -14.14
N GLY A 32 -2.40 -13.24 -14.76
CA GLY A 32 -2.42 -12.73 -16.13
C GLY A 32 -2.58 -13.79 -17.23
N ILE A 33 -1.98 -14.98 -17.09
CA ILE A 33 -2.02 -16.03 -18.11
C ILE A 33 -2.98 -17.16 -17.73
N MET A 34 -2.92 -17.64 -16.49
CA MET A 34 -3.71 -18.78 -16.04
C MET A 34 -5.10 -18.40 -15.49
N GLY A 35 -5.39 -17.11 -15.32
CA GLY A 35 -6.69 -16.64 -14.80
C GLY A 35 -6.99 -17.09 -13.37
N LEU A 36 -5.95 -17.42 -12.58
CA LEU A 36 -6.13 -17.80 -11.18
C LEU A 36 -6.53 -16.60 -10.33
N ARG A 37 -7.23 -16.90 -9.23
CA ARG A 37 -7.54 -15.93 -8.18
C ARG A 37 -6.25 -15.38 -7.55
N ILE A 38 -6.27 -14.10 -7.18
CA ILE A 38 -5.08 -13.37 -6.72
C ILE A 38 -4.70 -13.74 -5.28
N GLU A 39 -5.70 -14.11 -4.47
CA GLU A 39 -5.58 -14.44 -3.06
C GLU A 39 -4.64 -15.63 -2.80
N PRO A 40 -4.83 -16.82 -3.43
CA PRO A 40 -3.89 -17.93 -3.26
C PRO A 40 -2.49 -17.62 -3.79
N LEU A 41 -2.40 -16.81 -4.85
CA LEU A 41 -1.13 -16.36 -5.43
C LEU A 41 -0.28 -15.54 -4.45
N LEU A 42 -0.93 -14.59 -3.77
CA LEU A 42 -0.28 -13.78 -2.74
C LEU A 42 0.16 -14.64 -1.55
N LEU A 43 -0.65 -15.60 -1.12
CA LEU A 43 -0.28 -16.55 -0.07
C LEU A 43 0.95 -17.38 -0.46
N CYS A 44 1.02 -17.88 -1.70
CA CYS A 44 2.20 -18.58 -2.21
C CYS A 44 3.45 -17.68 -2.22
N SER A 45 3.31 -16.43 -2.65
CA SER A 45 4.43 -15.47 -2.64
C SER A 45 4.93 -15.17 -1.22
N ALA A 46 4.01 -15.05 -0.25
CA ALA A 46 4.33 -14.86 1.14
C ALA A 46 5.05 -16.08 1.73
N ALA A 47 4.65 -17.30 1.34
CA ALA A 47 5.35 -18.53 1.74
C ALA A 47 6.79 -18.57 1.20
N VAL A 48 7.00 -18.19 -0.07
CA VAL A 48 8.36 -18.06 -0.64
C VAL A 48 9.19 -17.04 0.14
N ALA A 49 8.63 -15.88 0.44
CA ALA A 49 9.32 -14.85 1.23
C ALA A 49 9.65 -15.33 2.66
N ALA A 50 8.74 -16.06 3.30
CA ALA A 50 8.96 -16.65 4.62
C ALA A 50 10.08 -17.71 4.60
N VAL A 51 10.12 -18.58 3.60
CA VAL A 51 11.20 -19.57 3.44
C VAL A 51 12.56 -18.88 3.26
N LEU A 52 12.62 -17.83 2.43
CA LEU A 52 13.84 -17.05 2.25
C LEU A 52 14.29 -16.35 3.54
N ALA A 53 13.34 -15.82 4.34
CA ALA A 53 13.65 -15.21 5.63
C ALA A 53 14.20 -16.25 6.63
N LEU A 54 13.61 -17.44 6.70
CA LEU A 54 14.12 -18.54 7.52
C LEU A 54 15.53 -18.97 7.08
N TRP A 55 15.79 -19.07 5.76
CA TRP A 55 17.11 -19.38 5.21
C TRP A 55 18.17 -18.32 5.55
N GLN A 56 17.77 -17.06 5.69
CA GLN A 56 18.65 -15.96 6.08
C GLN A 56 18.97 -15.98 7.60
N GLY A 57 18.31 -16.86 8.36
CA GLY A 57 18.52 -17.05 9.79
C GLY A 57 17.58 -16.26 10.70
N PHE A 58 16.49 -15.70 10.16
CA PHE A 58 15.42 -15.15 11.00
C PHE A 58 14.62 -16.28 11.64
N THR A 59 14.19 -16.10 12.89
CA THR A 59 13.31 -17.07 13.54
C THR A 59 11.86 -16.87 13.09
N TRP A 60 11.03 -17.90 13.22
CA TRP A 60 9.61 -17.80 12.93
C TRP A 60 8.92 -16.70 13.75
N GLU A 61 9.30 -16.57 15.02
CA GLU A 61 8.78 -15.54 15.93
C GLU A 61 9.13 -14.12 15.46
N GLU A 62 10.35 -13.92 14.95
CA GLU A 62 10.77 -12.63 14.40
C GLU A 62 9.99 -12.25 13.13
N ILE A 63 9.71 -13.24 12.26
CA ILE A 63 8.91 -13.04 11.05
C ILE A 63 7.49 -12.62 11.43
N ILE A 64 6.84 -13.35 12.34
CA ILE A 64 5.48 -13.04 12.80
C ILE A 64 5.42 -11.69 13.51
N SER A 65 6.38 -11.40 14.40
CA SER A 65 6.46 -10.09 15.06
C SER A 65 6.56 -8.96 14.04
N SER A 66 7.39 -9.13 13.00
CA SER A 66 7.54 -8.13 11.94
C SER A 66 6.25 -7.92 11.13
N VAL A 67 5.47 -8.97 10.91
CA VAL A 67 4.15 -8.87 10.26
C VAL A 67 3.18 -8.11 11.15
N VAL A 68 3.10 -8.45 12.44
CA VAL A 68 2.22 -7.79 13.41
C VAL A 68 2.55 -6.30 13.52
N ASP A 69 3.83 -5.94 13.59
CA ASP A 69 4.26 -4.54 13.65
C ASP A 69 3.87 -3.75 12.40
N LYS A 70 3.98 -4.37 11.22
CA LYS A 70 3.55 -3.73 9.95
C LYS A 70 2.04 -3.54 9.91
N LEU A 71 1.27 -4.52 10.38
CA LEU A 71 -0.18 -4.40 10.49
C LEU A 71 -0.58 -3.30 11.48
N ALA A 72 0.07 -3.25 12.65
CA ALA A 72 -0.16 -2.22 13.66
C ALA A 72 0.11 -0.81 13.11
N LYS A 73 1.16 -0.63 12.31
CA LYS A 73 1.46 0.63 11.62
C LYS A 73 0.41 1.02 10.58
N ALA A 74 -0.32 0.06 10.00
CA ALA A 74 -1.39 0.32 9.04
C ALA A 74 -2.73 0.67 9.71
N MET A 75 -2.93 0.31 10.99
CA MET A 75 -4.20 0.54 11.71
C MET A 75 -4.69 1.99 11.68
N PRO A 76 -3.85 3.02 11.92
CA PRO A 76 -4.31 4.41 11.85
C PRO A 76 -4.85 4.80 10.48
N VAL A 77 -4.22 4.31 9.40
CA VAL A 77 -4.67 4.57 8.03
C VAL A 77 -6.04 3.96 7.76
N ILE A 78 -6.26 2.72 8.23
CA ILE A 78 -7.57 2.05 8.10
C ILE A 78 -8.66 2.87 8.81
N MET A 79 -8.39 3.36 10.03
CA MET A 79 -9.34 4.20 10.77
C MET A 79 -9.67 5.49 10.00
N ILE A 80 -8.67 6.15 9.41
CA ILE A 80 -8.87 7.35 8.58
C ILE A 80 -9.74 7.02 7.37
N LEU A 81 -9.47 5.93 6.66
CA LEU A 81 -10.24 5.53 5.48
C LEU A 81 -11.72 5.26 5.82
N ILE A 82 -12.01 4.67 6.99
CA ILE A 82 -13.38 4.46 7.46
C ILE A 82 -14.08 5.81 7.70
N CYS A 83 -13.43 6.73 8.41
CA CYS A 83 -13.99 8.06 8.70
C CYS A 83 -14.24 8.87 7.41
N VAL A 84 -13.27 8.89 6.50
CA VAL A 84 -13.38 9.58 5.21
C VAL A 84 -14.48 8.96 4.35
N GLY A 85 -14.59 7.63 4.32
CA GLY A 85 -15.67 6.93 3.62
C GLY A 85 -17.05 7.33 4.14
N ALA A 86 -17.24 7.35 5.46
CA ALA A 86 -18.49 7.78 6.08
C ALA A 86 -18.82 9.25 5.78
N LEU A 87 -17.81 10.13 5.81
CA LEU A 87 -17.97 11.56 5.48
C LEU A 87 -18.40 11.76 4.03
N ILE A 88 -17.71 11.12 3.08
CA ILE A 88 -18.04 11.19 1.66
C ILE A 88 -19.44 10.63 1.41
N GLY A 89 -19.80 9.50 2.04
CA GLY A 89 -21.14 8.92 1.93
C GLY A 89 -22.24 9.87 2.41
N THR A 90 -22.02 10.54 3.55
CA THR A 90 -22.98 11.52 4.10
C THR A 90 -23.13 12.74 3.19
N TRP A 91 -22.04 13.25 2.63
CA TRP A 91 -22.08 14.39 1.71
C TRP A 91 -22.67 14.05 0.34
N MET A 92 -22.50 12.82 -0.12
CA MET A 92 -23.19 12.32 -1.31
C MET A 92 -24.70 12.27 -1.07
N PHE A 93 -25.13 11.75 0.09
CA PHE A 93 -26.55 11.68 0.44
C PHE A 93 -27.18 13.07 0.61
N SER A 94 -26.47 14.00 1.26
CA SER A 94 -26.93 15.38 1.47
C SER A 94 -26.89 16.25 0.20
N GLY A 95 -26.32 15.76 -0.90
CA GLY A 95 -26.18 16.53 -2.14
C GLY A 95 -25.06 17.56 -2.14
N THR A 96 -24.26 17.66 -1.06
CA THR A 96 -23.16 18.63 -0.93
C THR A 96 -22.07 18.41 -1.98
N ILE A 97 -21.62 17.16 -2.18
CA ILE A 97 -20.62 16.85 -3.23
C ILE A 97 -21.18 17.12 -4.63
N PRO A 98 -22.38 16.62 -5.01
CA PRO A 98 -23.00 16.95 -6.30
C PRO A 98 -23.12 18.46 -6.57
N TYR A 99 -23.50 19.24 -5.55
CA TYR A 99 -23.60 20.69 -5.67
C TYR A 99 -22.25 21.36 -5.93
N MET A 100 -21.20 20.95 -5.21
CA MET A 100 -19.83 21.45 -5.42
C MET A 100 -19.32 21.13 -6.83
N VAL A 101 -19.59 19.92 -7.34
CA VAL A 101 -19.18 19.52 -8.70
C VAL A 101 -19.90 20.36 -9.75
N TYR A 102 -21.22 20.56 -9.62
CA TYR A 102 -21.99 21.38 -10.55
C TYR A 102 -21.44 22.80 -10.66
N TRP A 103 -21.13 23.42 -9.52
CA TRP A 103 -20.53 24.75 -9.50
C TRP A 103 -19.08 24.77 -9.99
N GLY A 104 -18.29 23.75 -9.68
CA GLY A 104 -16.92 23.61 -10.17
C GLY A 104 -16.86 23.56 -11.70
N LEU A 105 -17.74 22.78 -12.33
CA LEU A 105 -17.86 22.69 -13.79
C LEU A 105 -18.37 23.98 -14.45
N LYS A 106 -19.10 24.82 -13.71
CA LYS A 106 -19.55 26.12 -14.20
C LYS A 106 -18.46 27.19 -14.11
N LEU A 107 -17.56 27.06 -13.13
CA LEU A 107 -16.46 28.00 -12.89
C LEU A 107 -15.25 27.73 -13.81
N ILE A 108 -14.95 26.46 -14.08
CA ILE A 108 -13.81 26.00 -14.86
C ILE A 108 -14.30 25.50 -16.22
N SER A 109 -13.68 25.96 -17.31
CA SER A 109 -13.98 25.37 -18.62
C SER A 109 -13.54 23.89 -18.64
N PRO A 110 -14.37 22.98 -19.19
CA PRO A 110 -14.08 21.54 -19.20
C PRO A 110 -12.71 21.18 -19.80
N GLU A 111 -12.23 21.99 -20.75
CA GLU A 111 -10.95 21.81 -21.43
C GLU A 111 -9.73 21.97 -20.50
N TYR A 112 -9.82 22.78 -19.44
CA TYR A 112 -8.71 23.03 -18.51
C TYR A 112 -8.80 22.24 -17.20
N ILE A 113 -9.75 21.33 -17.06
CA ILE A 113 -10.03 20.64 -15.78
C ILE A 113 -8.83 19.83 -15.28
N LEU A 114 -8.09 19.19 -16.19
CA LEU A 114 -6.92 18.37 -15.85
C LEU A 114 -5.74 19.22 -15.38
N ILE A 115 -5.51 20.37 -16.04
CA ILE A 115 -4.44 21.29 -15.68
C ILE A 115 -4.75 21.93 -14.31
N ALA A 116 -5.99 22.36 -14.10
CA ALA A 116 -6.44 22.89 -12.81
C ALA A 116 -6.33 21.86 -11.69
N ALA A 117 -6.74 20.61 -11.93
CA ALA A 117 -6.62 19.52 -10.97
C ALA A 117 -5.14 19.24 -10.62
N PHE A 118 -4.24 19.21 -11.60
CA PHE A 118 -2.81 19.02 -11.36
C PHE A 118 -2.23 20.09 -10.43
N PHE A 119 -2.48 21.37 -10.72
CA PHE A 119 -1.98 22.46 -9.88
C PHE A 119 -2.61 22.45 -8.49
N LEU A 120 -3.93 22.22 -8.39
CA LEU A 120 -4.62 22.17 -7.11
C LEU A 120 -4.10 21.01 -6.24
N THR A 121 -3.97 19.81 -6.80
CA THR A 121 -3.42 18.65 -6.09
C THR A 121 -1.96 18.88 -5.70
N SER A 122 -1.16 19.53 -6.56
CA SER A 122 0.23 19.88 -6.23
C SER A 122 0.30 20.84 -5.02
N VAL A 123 -0.48 21.91 -5.03
CA VAL A 123 -0.52 22.88 -3.91
C VAL A 123 -1.02 22.22 -2.63
N VAL A 124 -2.12 21.47 -2.69
CA VAL A 124 -2.67 20.77 -1.52
C VAL A 124 -1.67 19.74 -0.98
N SER A 125 -0.96 19.01 -1.85
CA SER A 125 0.08 18.07 -1.43
C SER A 125 1.22 18.74 -0.66
N VAL A 126 1.61 19.96 -1.04
CA VAL A 126 2.63 20.73 -0.31
C VAL A 126 2.09 21.17 1.06
N CYS A 127 0.84 21.62 1.11
CA CYS A 127 0.21 22.10 2.34
C CYS A 127 -0.11 20.99 3.36
N THR A 128 -0.56 19.82 2.90
CA THR A 128 -0.95 18.70 3.78
C THR A 128 0.28 17.95 4.32
N GLY A 129 1.47 18.14 3.72
CA GLY A 129 2.66 17.40 4.10
C GLY A 129 2.62 15.93 3.65
N THR A 130 3.78 15.31 3.52
CA THR A 130 3.95 13.96 2.97
C THR A 130 3.20 12.91 3.78
N SER A 131 2.62 11.90 3.10
CA SER A 131 1.91 10.77 3.70
C SER A 131 2.76 9.82 4.57
N TRP A 132 4.02 10.17 4.82
CA TRP A 132 5.06 9.38 5.51
C TRP A 132 6.12 10.27 6.16
N GLY A 133 5.70 11.31 6.89
CA GLY A 133 6.56 11.93 7.91
C GLY A 133 6.71 11.00 9.12
#